data_AF-A0A1V5JPB7-F1
#
_entry.id   AF-A0A1V5JPB7-F1
#
_cell.length_a   1.000
_cell.length_b   1.000
_cell.length_c   1.000
_cell.angle_alpha   90.00
_cell.angle_beta   90.00
_cell.angle_gamma   90.00
#
_symmetry.space_group_name_H-M   'P 1'
#
loop_
_entity.id
_entity.type
_entity.pdbx_description
1 polymer ?
#
loop_
_entity_poly.entity_id
_entity_poly.type
_entity_poly.pdbx_seq_one_letter_code
_entity_poly.pdbx_strand_id
1 'polypeptide(L)'
;MKTRFALLMILALVAVMFSGCEKEKEDPSVTLGAQANATVPGFYSVSLDKTYTMSQAAASPGVIDILCFYEAEGGNNISLASPGSGIKEIFTGDDRPDTWSIKNTTFFFQTALTASQFEAVQDGDALIETSFDADNGRKKAKDVQVGQVWAFKTQDGTYGLLLATAVTQGTDGTVTFKLRTK
;
A
#
# COMPACT_ATOMS: atom_id res chain seq x y z
N MET A 1 50.67 46.57 48.53
CA MET A 1 49.97 45.33 48.09
C MET A 1 48.68 45.78 47.42
N LYS A 2 48.65 45.96 46.09
CA LYS A 2 48.21 44.97 45.08
C LYS A 2 46.96 44.19 45.51
N THR A 3 45.79 44.58 44.98
CA THR A 3 44.86 43.68 44.27
C THR A 3 43.83 44.51 43.48
N ARG A 4 43.72 44.18 42.19
CA ARG A 4 42.73 44.66 41.21
C ARG A 4 41.50 43.75 41.23
N PHE A 5 40.49 44.12 40.43
CA PHE A 5 39.50 43.33 39.67
C PHE A 5 38.07 43.82 39.93
N ALA A 6 37.52 44.72 39.11
CA ALA A 6 36.98 44.50 37.76
C ALA A 6 35.84 43.45 37.76
N LEU A 7 34.61 43.94 37.88
CA LEU A 7 33.38 43.17 37.73
C LEU A 7 32.42 44.02 36.90
N LEU A 8 32.18 43.63 35.64
CA LEU A 8 30.94 43.89 34.86
C LEU A 8 31.20 43.60 33.38
N MET A 9 30.67 42.46 32.91
CA MET A 9 30.09 42.24 31.57
C MET A 9 30.07 40.74 31.28
N ILE A 10 28.89 40.09 31.32
CA ILE A 10 28.54 38.90 30.51
C ILE A 10 27.01 38.98 30.30
N LEU A 11 26.57 39.54 29.17
CA LEU A 11 26.17 38.88 27.92
C LEU A 11 24.84 38.12 28.02
N ALA A 12 23.78 38.70 27.46
CA ALA A 12 22.47 38.06 27.29
C ALA A 12 22.56 37.00 26.18
N LEU A 13 22.39 35.73 26.53
CA LEU A 13 22.18 34.65 25.56
C LEU A 13 20.73 34.73 25.05
N VAL A 14 20.57 35.16 23.79
CA VAL A 14 19.35 34.95 23.01
C VAL A 14 19.34 33.49 22.55
N ALA A 15 18.46 32.67 23.12
CA ALA A 15 18.21 31.33 22.63
C ALA A 15 17.40 31.41 21.34
N VAL A 16 18.05 31.15 20.20
CA VAL A 16 17.36 30.93 18.92
C VAL A 16 16.74 29.54 18.97
N MET A 17 15.44 29.47 19.22
CA MET A 17 14.66 28.26 19.02
C MET A 17 14.66 27.96 17.53
N PHE A 18 15.47 27.00 17.09
CA PHE A 18 15.25 26.36 15.80
C PHE A 18 13.93 25.61 15.91
N SER A 19 12.88 26.19 15.31
CA SER A 19 11.68 25.46 14.94
C SER A 19 12.16 24.29 14.10
N GLY A 20 12.17 23.09 14.70
CA GLY A 20 12.39 21.87 13.95
C GLY A 20 11.33 21.84 12.86
N CYS A 21 11.75 21.86 11.61
CA CYS A 21 10.92 21.32 10.55
C CYS A 21 10.62 19.88 10.95
N GLU A 22 9.48 19.64 11.58
CA GLU A 22 8.84 18.34 11.50
C GLU A 22 8.69 18.10 10.01
N LYS A 23 9.54 17.23 9.47
CA LYS A 23 9.38 16.72 8.13
C LYS A 23 7.95 16.19 8.10
N GLU A 24 7.06 16.85 7.34
CA GLU A 24 5.69 16.41 7.15
C GLU A 24 5.74 14.90 6.93
N LYS A 25 4.96 14.16 7.72
CA LYS A 25 4.89 12.70 7.64
C LYS A 25 4.49 12.38 6.21
N GLU A 26 5.48 11.96 5.43
CA GLU A 26 5.30 11.49 4.07
C GLU A 26 4.23 10.41 4.14
N ASP A 27 3.08 10.64 3.52
CA ASP A 27 1.97 9.69 3.50
C ASP A 27 2.47 8.43 2.77
N PRO A 28 2.75 7.33 3.48
CA PRO A 28 3.51 6.23 2.91
C PRO A 28 2.69 5.60 1.78
N SER A 29 3.33 5.44 0.63
CA SER A 29 2.75 4.76 -0.53
C SER A 29 3.42 3.40 -0.74
N VAL A 30 2.64 2.44 -1.22
CA VAL A 30 3.08 1.09 -1.56
C VAL A 30 3.15 1.00 -3.07
N THR A 31 4.24 0.45 -3.61
CA THR A 31 4.36 0.14 -5.03
C THR A 31 4.51 -1.36 -5.24
N LEU A 32 3.68 -1.93 -6.11
CA LEU A 32 3.74 -3.34 -6.48
C LEU A 32 4.03 -3.51 -7.97
N GLY A 33 4.96 -4.41 -8.28
CA GLY A 33 5.31 -4.81 -9.65
C GLY A 33 4.43 -5.94 -10.17
N ALA A 34 4.16 -5.93 -11.47
CA ALA A 34 3.51 -7.04 -12.17
C ALA A 34 4.45 -8.25 -12.33
N GLN A 35 3.93 -9.36 -12.88
CA GLN A 35 4.56 -10.68 -12.86
C GLN A 35 6.00 -10.78 -13.42
N ALA A 36 6.38 -9.89 -14.34
CA ALA A 36 7.71 -9.85 -14.94
C ALA A 36 8.58 -8.69 -14.43
N ASN A 37 8.10 -7.93 -13.43
CA ASN A 37 8.89 -6.85 -12.84
C ASN A 37 9.99 -7.42 -11.94
N ALA A 38 11.24 -7.22 -12.33
CA ALA A 38 12.41 -7.78 -11.64
C ALA A 38 12.91 -6.92 -10.46
N THR A 39 12.46 -5.67 -10.34
CA THR A 39 13.01 -4.69 -9.39
C THR A 39 12.03 -4.30 -8.29
N VAL A 40 10.73 -4.30 -8.60
CA VAL A 40 9.66 -3.95 -7.68
C VAL A 40 8.94 -5.23 -7.24
N PRO A 41 8.87 -5.52 -5.93
CA PRO A 41 8.15 -6.69 -5.43
C PRO A 41 6.66 -6.64 -5.77
N GLY A 42 6.04 -7.78 -6.07
CA GLY A 42 4.65 -7.85 -6.56
C GLY A 42 3.58 -8.23 -5.53
N PHE A 43 3.98 -8.53 -4.29
CA PHE A 43 3.10 -9.06 -3.24
C PHE A 43 3.13 -8.17 -2.01
N TYR A 44 2.02 -8.12 -1.27
CA TYR A 44 1.86 -7.24 -0.12
C TYR A 44 1.11 -7.91 1.02
N SER A 45 1.59 -7.64 2.24
CA SER A 45 0.93 -7.96 3.50
C SER A 45 0.38 -6.67 4.09
N VAL A 46 -0.93 -6.61 4.28
CA VAL A 46 -1.59 -5.42 4.84
C VAL A 46 -1.24 -5.26 6.31
N SER A 47 -1.30 -6.35 7.08
CA SER A 47 -1.05 -6.34 8.53
C SER A 47 0.41 -6.01 8.92
N LEU A 48 1.36 -6.32 8.03
CA LEU A 48 2.78 -6.07 8.26
C LEU A 48 3.30 -4.81 7.55
N ASP A 49 2.44 -4.13 6.78
CA ASP A 49 2.79 -3.03 5.88
C ASP A 49 4.10 -3.29 5.11
N LYS A 50 4.14 -4.42 4.39
CA LYS A 50 5.37 -4.92 3.78
C LYS A 50 5.15 -5.56 2.42
N THR A 51 6.02 -5.22 1.48
CA THR A 51 6.08 -5.84 0.15
C THR A 51 7.01 -7.05 0.12
N TYR A 52 6.69 -8.04 -0.71
CA TYR A 52 7.40 -9.30 -0.87
C TYR A 52 7.64 -9.61 -2.35
N THR A 53 8.82 -10.15 -2.67
CA THR A 53 9.02 -10.79 -3.97
C THR A 53 8.22 -12.10 -4.03
N MET A 54 8.03 -12.67 -5.22
CA MET A 54 7.29 -13.94 -5.37
C MET A 54 7.87 -15.05 -4.49
N SER A 55 9.20 -15.19 -4.48
CA SER A 55 9.88 -16.20 -3.67
C SER A 55 9.72 -15.98 -2.16
N GLN A 56 9.82 -14.72 -1.70
CA GLN A 56 9.59 -14.39 -0.29
C GLN A 56 8.12 -14.62 0.11
N ALA A 57 7.19 -14.33 -0.79
CA ALA A 57 5.77 -14.55 -0.58
C ALA A 57 5.44 -16.05 -0.52
N ALA A 58 6.04 -16.87 -1.38
CA ALA A 58 5.91 -18.33 -1.37
C ALA A 58 6.47 -18.98 -0.10
N ALA A 59 7.47 -18.38 0.54
CA ALA A 59 8.01 -18.82 1.84
C ALA A 59 7.09 -18.47 3.02
N SER A 60 6.20 -17.48 2.86
CA SER A 60 5.29 -16.99 3.91
C SER A 60 3.88 -16.75 3.37
N PRO A 61 3.23 -17.74 2.73
CA PRO A 61 2.02 -17.49 1.93
C PRO A 61 0.81 -17.04 2.76
N GLY A 62 0.79 -17.36 4.06
CA GLY A 62 -0.29 -17.00 4.97
C GLY A 62 -0.36 -15.52 5.37
N VAL A 63 0.66 -14.72 5.07
CA VAL A 63 0.65 -13.27 5.40
C VAL A 63 0.34 -12.39 4.19
N ILE A 64 0.15 -12.98 3.01
CA ILE A 64 0.03 -12.25 1.75
C ILE A 64 -1.43 -12.00 1.42
N ASP A 65 -1.82 -10.74 1.33
CA ASP A 65 -3.21 -10.34 1.13
C ASP A 65 -3.47 -9.81 -0.28
N ILE A 66 -2.48 -9.13 -0.86
CA ILE A 66 -2.60 -8.47 -2.15
C ILE A 66 -1.41 -8.84 -3.04
N LEU A 67 -1.66 -9.04 -4.34
CA LEU A 67 -0.66 -9.17 -5.39
C LEU A 67 -1.03 -8.30 -6.59
N CYS A 68 -0.04 -7.85 -7.34
CA CYS A 68 -0.19 -7.13 -8.59
C CYS A 68 0.07 -8.05 -9.78
N PHE A 69 -0.74 -7.95 -10.83
CA PHE A 69 -0.52 -8.66 -12.08
C PHE A 69 -1.03 -7.86 -13.29
N TYR A 70 -0.57 -8.24 -14.48
CA TYR A 70 -1.01 -7.68 -15.75
C TYR A 70 -1.54 -8.76 -16.69
N GLU A 71 -2.71 -8.55 -17.28
CA GLU A 71 -3.25 -9.39 -18.35
C GLU A 71 -4.14 -8.55 -19.30
N ALA A 72 -3.66 -8.31 -20.52
CA ALA A 72 -4.38 -7.52 -21.52
C ALA A 72 -5.60 -8.26 -22.10
N GLU A 73 -5.43 -9.53 -22.49
CA GLU A 73 -6.45 -10.29 -23.23
C GLU A 73 -7.73 -10.53 -22.42
N GLY A 74 -7.61 -10.61 -21.09
CA GLY A 74 -8.74 -10.72 -20.15
C GLY A 74 -9.36 -9.38 -19.75
N GLY A 75 -8.88 -8.26 -20.30
CA GLY A 75 -9.26 -6.90 -19.91
C GLY A 75 -8.92 -6.57 -18.45
N ASN A 76 -8.03 -7.35 -17.83
CA ASN A 76 -7.60 -7.09 -16.46
C ASN A 76 -6.61 -5.90 -16.45
N ASN A 77 -5.76 -5.76 -17.47
CA ASN A 77 -4.67 -4.76 -17.46
C ASN A 77 -3.89 -4.86 -16.14
N ILE A 78 -3.25 -3.79 -15.66
CA ILE A 78 -2.74 -3.76 -14.28
C ILE A 78 -3.91 -3.92 -13.31
N SER A 79 -3.81 -4.94 -12.48
CA SER A 79 -4.84 -5.37 -11.55
C SER A 79 -4.25 -5.73 -10.20
N LEU A 80 -5.06 -5.56 -9.16
CA LEU A 80 -4.79 -6.10 -7.83
C LEU A 80 -5.68 -7.32 -7.59
N ALA A 81 -5.13 -8.32 -6.93
CA ALA A 81 -5.85 -9.53 -6.53
C ALA A 81 -5.26 -10.09 -5.24
N SER A 82 -5.74 -11.25 -4.81
CA SER A 82 -5.17 -12.02 -3.70
C SER A 82 -4.71 -13.40 -4.19
N PRO A 83 -3.86 -14.12 -3.43
CA PRO A 83 -3.51 -15.51 -3.76
C PRO A 83 -4.76 -16.41 -3.94
N GLY A 84 -5.81 -16.19 -3.14
CA GLY A 84 -7.09 -16.90 -3.20
C GLY A 84 -8.04 -16.47 -4.32
N SER A 85 -7.60 -15.56 -5.20
CA SER A 85 -8.40 -15.08 -6.34
C SER A 85 -8.59 -16.09 -7.46
N GLY A 86 -7.77 -17.15 -7.49
CA GLY A 86 -7.81 -18.19 -8.53
C GLY A 86 -7.17 -17.77 -9.86
N ILE A 87 -6.25 -16.79 -9.84
CA ILE A 87 -5.41 -16.48 -11.00
C ILE A 87 -4.55 -17.69 -11.34
N LYS A 88 -4.46 -18.03 -12.63
CA LYS A 88 -3.66 -19.13 -13.19
C LYS A 88 -2.95 -18.63 -14.44
N GLU A 89 -1.86 -19.27 -14.81
CA GLU A 89 -1.10 -19.00 -16.05
C GLU A 89 -0.53 -17.57 -16.21
N ILE A 90 -0.60 -16.74 -15.16
CA ILE A 90 -0.02 -15.40 -15.15
C ILE A 90 1.39 -15.40 -14.54
N PHE A 91 1.55 -16.09 -13.40
CA PHE A 91 2.83 -16.25 -12.74
C PHE A 91 3.45 -17.58 -13.13
N THR A 92 4.77 -17.61 -13.36
CA THR A 92 5.51 -18.79 -13.80
C THR A 92 6.53 -19.24 -12.75
N GLY A 93 6.98 -20.49 -12.83
CA GLY A 93 7.96 -21.07 -11.89
C GLY A 93 7.32 -21.76 -10.68
N ASP A 94 8.14 -22.32 -9.79
CA ASP A 94 7.66 -23.15 -8.68
C ASP A 94 7.01 -22.32 -7.55
N ASP A 95 7.45 -21.08 -7.39
CA ASP A 95 6.98 -20.14 -6.37
C ASP A 95 5.65 -19.45 -6.74
N ARG A 96 5.02 -19.82 -7.85
CA ARG A 96 3.81 -19.16 -8.36
C ARG A 96 2.60 -19.32 -7.41
N PRO A 97 1.71 -18.31 -7.26
CA PRO A 97 0.66 -18.35 -6.23
C PRO A 97 -0.40 -19.45 -6.39
N ASP A 98 -0.63 -19.94 -7.60
CA ASP A 98 -1.62 -21.01 -7.86
C ASP A 98 -1.23 -22.35 -7.24
N THR A 99 0.07 -22.60 -7.03
CA THR A 99 0.59 -23.84 -6.40
C THR A 99 0.56 -23.80 -4.87
N TRP A 100 0.38 -22.64 -4.26
CA TRP A 100 0.45 -22.50 -2.81
C TRP A 100 -0.68 -23.27 -2.11
N SER A 101 -0.35 -23.91 -0.98
CA SER A 101 -1.31 -24.62 -0.13
C SER A 101 -2.17 -23.66 0.70
N ILE A 102 -1.60 -22.53 1.10
CA ILE A 102 -2.29 -21.43 1.81
C ILE A 102 -2.47 -20.28 0.83
N LYS A 103 -3.70 -19.79 0.71
CA LYS A 103 -4.07 -18.71 -0.21
C LYS A 103 -5.11 -17.81 0.43
N ASN A 104 -4.69 -16.67 0.98
CA ASN A 104 -5.63 -15.71 1.55
C ASN A 104 -6.52 -15.12 0.45
N THR A 105 -7.80 -14.92 0.75
CA THR A 105 -8.75 -14.27 -0.16
C THR A 105 -9.09 -12.87 0.32
N THR A 106 -8.69 -11.88 -0.47
CA THR A 106 -9.08 -10.47 -0.34
C THR A 106 -10.13 -10.14 -1.40
N PHE A 107 -11.20 -9.47 -0.98
CA PHE A 107 -12.22 -8.94 -1.87
C PHE A 107 -12.04 -7.43 -2.04
N PHE A 108 -12.42 -6.94 -3.21
CA PHE A 108 -12.30 -5.54 -3.63
C PHE A 108 -13.65 -5.04 -4.14
N PHE A 109 -13.91 -3.76 -3.91
CA PHE A 109 -15.06 -3.04 -4.44
C PHE A 109 -14.61 -1.64 -4.85
N GLN A 110 -14.89 -1.24 -6.09
CA GLN A 110 -14.57 0.11 -6.54
C GLN A 110 -15.59 1.08 -5.94
N THR A 111 -15.10 2.04 -5.18
CA THR A 111 -15.97 3.03 -4.52
C THR A 111 -16.30 4.18 -5.49
N ALA A 112 -17.25 5.03 -5.08
CA ALA A 112 -17.49 6.33 -5.71
C ALA A 112 -16.64 7.46 -5.10
N LEU A 113 -15.74 7.16 -4.15
CA LEU A 113 -14.89 8.16 -3.52
C LEU A 113 -13.89 8.71 -4.54
N THR A 114 -13.74 10.03 -4.52
CA THR A 114 -12.68 10.75 -5.24
C THR A 114 -11.37 10.68 -4.46
N ALA A 115 -10.24 10.94 -5.14
CA ALA A 115 -8.94 11.06 -4.50
C ALA A 115 -8.94 12.09 -3.35
N SER A 116 -9.54 13.26 -3.54
CA SER A 116 -9.62 14.28 -2.48
C SER A 116 -10.45 13.83 -1.27
N GLN A 117 -11.50 13.03 -1.48
CA GLN A 117 -12.25 12.44 -0.37
C GLN A 117 -11.43 11.38 0.36
N PHE A 118 -10.67 10.55 -0.36
CA PHE A 118 -9.75 9.59 0.25
C PHE A 118 -8.69 10.30 1.12
N GLU A 119 -8.10 11.40 0.66
CA GLU A 119 -7.07 12.14 1.42
C GLU A 119 -7.61 12.72 2.75
N ALA A 120 -8.93 12.93 2.85
CA ALA A 120 -9.57 13.35 4.09
C ALA A 120 -9.85 12.18 5.06
N VAL A 121 -9.74 10.93 4.60
CA VAL A 121 -9.93 9.73 5.43
C VAL A 121 -8.66 9.45 6.23
N GLN A 122 -8.86 9.22 7.52
CA GLN A 122 -7.82 8.78 8.45
C GLN A 122 -7.97 7.29 8.74
N ASP A 123 -6.87 6.64 9.11
CA ASP A 123 -6.94 5.28 9.66
C ASP A 123 -7.90 5.24 10.85
N GLY A 124 -8.67 4.16 10.96
CA GLY A 124 -9.70 4.01 12.01
C GLY A 124 -11.06 4.64 11.68
N ASP A 125 -11.21 5.38 10.58
CA ASP A 125 -12.49 6.00 10.21
C ASP A 125 -13.55 4.92 9.88
N ALA A 126 -14.78 5.11 10.37
CA ALA A 126 -15.91 4.23 10.06
C ALA A 126 -16.23 4.21 8.55
N LEU A 127 -15.94 5.30 7.83
CA LEU A 127 -16.13 5.36 6.39
C LEU A 127 -15.40 4.22 5.64
N ILE A 128 -14.26 3.76 6.15
CA ILE A 128 -13.46 2.69 5.53
C ILE A 128 -14.27 1.40 5.44
N GLU A 129 -14.88 0.98 6.55
CA GLU A 129 -15.70 -0.23 6.60
C GLU A 129 -17.00 -0.06 5.79
N THR A 130 -17.67 1.09 5.92
CA THR A 130 -18.95 1.33 5.22
C THR A 130 -18.79 1.52 3.71
N SER A 131 -17.57 1.75 3.23
CA SER A 131 -17.28 1.87 1.79
C SER A 131 -17.19 0.53 1.08
N PHE A 132 -17.07 -0.58 1.82
CA PHE A 132 -17.01 -1.91 1.24
C PHE A 132 -18.42 -2.49 1.06
N ASP A 133 -18.81 -2.72 -0.20
CA ASP A 133 -20.05 -3.42 -0.54
C ASP A 133 -19.79 -4.94 -0.63
N ALA A 134 -20.23 -5.68 0.39
CA ALA A 134 -20.03 -7.12 0.46
C ALA A 134 -20.80 -7.91 -0.60
N ASP A 135 -21.96 -7.42 -1.05
CA ASP A 135 -22.79 -8.08 -2.06
C ASP A 135 -22.16 -7.96 -3.46
N ASN A 136 -21.42 -6.88 -3.69
CA ASN A 136 -20.74 -6.59 -4.95
C ASN A 136 -19.22 -6.81 -4.93
N GLY A 137 -18.66 -7.29 -3.81
CA GLY A 137 -17.24 -7.61 -3.67
C GLY A 137 -16.74 -8.57 -4.75
N ARG A 138 -15.56 -8.28 -5.31
CA ARG A 138 -14.90 -9.07 -6.36
C ARG A 138 -13.54 -9.53 -5.89
N LYS A 139 -13.07 -10.69 -6.35
CA LYS A 139 -11.75 -11.24 -5.99
C LYS A 139 -10.55 -10.52 -6.67
N LYS A 140 -10.83 -9.51 -7.50
CA LYS A 140 -9.86 -8.73 -8.26
C LYS A 140 -10.35 -7.28 -8.36
N ALA A 141 -9.47 -6.32 -8.16
CA ALA A 141 -9.63 -4.95 -8.65
C ALA A 141 -9.01 -4.92 -10.06
N LYS A 142 -9.87 -4.96 -11.08
CA LYS A 142 -9.45 -5.01 -12.48
C LYS A 142 -9.26 -3.61 -13.04
N ASP A 143 -8.35 -3.50 -14.00
CA ASP A 143 -8.11 -2.28 -14.78
C ASP A 143 -7.92 -1.06 -13.87
N VAL A 144 -6.99 -1.19 -12.93
CA VAL A 144 -6.72 -0.14 -11.94
C VAL A 144 -6.20 1.09 -12.67
N GLN A 145 -6.86 2.23 -12.43
CA GLN A 145 -6.50 3.53 -13.01
C GLN A 145 -6.18 4.54 -11.92
N VAL A 146 -5.31 5.50 -12.23
CA VAL A 146 -4.95 6.59 -11.32
C VAL A 146 -6.20 7.36 -10.88
N GLY A 147 -6.30 7.66 -9.59
CA GLY A 147 -7.41 8.37 -8.98
C GLY A 147 -8.57 7.48 -8.52
N GLN A 148 -8.58 6.20 -8.89
CA GLN A 148 -9.58 5.26 -8.38
C GLN A 148 -9.34 4.94 -6.90
N VAL A 149 -10.43 4.89 -6.15
CA VAL A 149 -10.45 4.46 -4.75
C VAL A 149 -11.17 3.11 -4.64
N TRP A 150 -10.45 2.10 -4.17
CA TRP A 150 -10.96 0.74 -3.99
C TRP A 150 -11.08 0.44 -2.50
N ALA A 151 -12.27 0.01 -2.07
CA ALA A 151 -12.44 -0.62 -0.77
C ALA A 151 -12.02 -2.08 -0.88
N PHE A 152 -11.42 -2.62 0.17
CA PHE A 152 -11.09 -4.03 0.27
C PHE A 152 -11.41 -4.61 1.64
N LYS A 153 -11.56 -5.93 1.66
CA LYS A 153 -11.67 -6.74 2.87
C LYS A 153 -10.75 -7.95 2.75
N THR A 154 -9.75 -8.04 3.62
CA THR A 154 -8.82 -9.19 3.70
C THR A 154 -9.52 -10.41 4.33
N GLN A 155 -8.87 -11.57 4.24
CA GLN A 155 -9.41 -12.81 4.80
C GLN A 155 -9.56 -12.77 6.32
N ASP A 156 -8.68 -12.06 7.02
CA ASP A 156 -8.74 -11.89 8.47
C ASP A 156 -9.78 -10.85 8.94
N GLY A 157 -10.46 -10.20 7.99
CA GLY A 157 -11.54 -9.26 8.25
C GLY A 157 -11.13 -7.79 8.30
N THR A 158 -9.87 -7.47 8.03
CA THR A 158 -9.41 -6.07 7.93
C THR A 158 -10.06 -5.38 6.74
N TYR A 159 -10.73 -4.25 6.99
CA TYR A 159 -11.22 -3.36 5.95
C TYR A 159 -10.20 -2.28 5.64
N GLY A 160 -10.12 -1.88 4.37
CA GLY A 160 -9.29 -0.75 3.98
C GLY A 160 -9.75 -0.06 2.70
N LEU A 161 -9.18 1.11 2.47
CA LEU A 161 -9.27 1.86 1.23
C LEU A 161 -7.90 1.95 0.59
N LEU A 162 -7.87 1.86 -0.73
CA LEU A 162 -6.69 1.98 -1.57
C LEU A 162 -6.93 3.06 -2.63
N LEU A 163 -6.09 4.09 -2.66
CA LEU A 163 -6.07 5.10 -3.73
C LEU A 163 -4.91 4.82 -4.68
N ALA A 164 -5.19 4.51 -5.94
CA ALA A 164 -4.16 4.36 -6.96
C ALA A 164 -3.61 5.73 -7.36
N THR A 165 -2.29 5.95 -7.19
CA THR A 165 -1.62 7.22 -7.46
C THR A 165 -0.72 7.18 -8.69
N ALA A 166 -0.25 5.98 -9.09
CA ALA A 166 0.45 5.78 -10.36
C ALA A 166 0.19 4.37 -10.89
N VAL A 167 0.09 4.23 -12.22
CA VAL A 167 -0.08 2.95 -12.90
C VAL A 167 0.77 2.93 -14.16
N THR A 168 1.64 1.93 -14.27
CA THR A 168 2.40 1.63 -15.50
C THR A 168 1.92 0.30 -16.02
N GLN A 169 1.33 0.29 -17.23
CA GLN A 169 0.83 -0.92 -17.86
C GLN A 169 1.96 -1.82 -18.36
N GLY A 170 1.70 -3.12 -18.50
CA GLY A 170 2.65 -4.10 -19.03
C GLY A 170 2.99 -5.20 -18.04
N THR A 171 3.60 -6.28 -18.52
CA THR A 171 3.99 -7.44 -17.70
C THR A 171 5.08 -7.09 -16.68
N ASP A 172 5.90 -6.09 -16.97
CA ASP A 172 6.90 -5.47 -16.09
C ASP A 172 6.39 -4.17 -15.43
N GLY A 173 5.10 -3.88 -15.59
CA GLY A 173 4.44 -2.69 -15.08
C GLY A 173 4.34 -2.62 -13.56
N THR A 174 3.72 -1.55 -13.07
CA THR A 174 3.59 -1.26 -11.63
C THR A 174 2.26 -0.59 -11.31
N VAL A 175 1.85 -0.70 -10.04
CA VAL A 175 0.84 0.15 -9.42
C VAL A 175 1.39 0.71 -8.12
N THR A 176 1.26 2.02 -7.94
CA THR A 176 1.54 2.72 -6.68
C THR A 176 0.21 3.15 -6.08
N PHE A 177 0.06 2.95 -4.77
CA PHE A 177 -1.15 3.33 -4.06
C PHE A 177 -0.88 3.78 -2.62
N LYS A 178 -1.82 4.57 -2.10
CA LYS A 178 -1.92 4.89 -0.66
C LYS A 178 -2.94 3.97 -0.01
N LEU A 179 -2.78 3.73 1.29
CA LEU A 179 -3.64 2.86 2.07
C LEU A 179 -4.24 3.59 3.27
N ARG A 180 -5.50 3.27 3.59
CA ARG A 180 -6.11 3.53 4.90
C ARG A 180 -6.77 2.25 5.41
N THR A 181 -6.63 1.95 6.70
CA THR A 181 -7.19 0.74 7.31
C THR A 181 -8.10 1.07 8.48
N LYS A 182 -9.10 0.22 8.74
CA LYS A 182 -10.09 0.38 9.81
C LYS A 182 -9.54 0.05 11.19
#